data_AF-A0A8J2VN16-F1
#
_entry.id   AF-A0A8J2VN16-F1
#
_cell.length_a   1.000
_cell.length_b   1.000
_cell.length_c   1.000
_cell.angle_alpha   90.00
_cell.angle_beta   90.00
_cell.angle_gamma   90.00
#
_symmetry.space_group_name_H-M   'P 1'
#
loop_
_entity.id
_entity.type
_entity.pdbx_description
1 polymer ?
#
loop_
_entity_poly.entity_id
_entity_poly.type
_entity_poly.pdbx_seq_one_letter_code
_entity_poly.pdbx_strand_id
1 'polypeptide(L)'
;MLATSESQLMNLPKIPLEKWVDWLVAWLQDNLAPFFGFITSIIEPLVTFFESVLTSLPTMVTALVLAILALLASRWSIAAFTSVGLLLIDNLGYWNESAETISLVLFPALSLPQSSAGFYFLWNLLCPW
;
A
#
# COMPACT_ATOMS: atom_id res chain seq x y z
N MET A 1 -46.81 -7.65 15.99
CA MET A 1 -47.43 -6.41 15.47
C MET A 1 -46.48 -5.18 15.56
N LEU A 2 -45.15 -5.36 15.61
CA LEU A 2 -44.15 -4.25 15.78
C LEU A 2 -43.02 -4.25 14.73
N ALA A 3 -43.07 -5.11 13.71
CA ALA A 3 -42.02 -5.20 12.68
C ALA A 3 -42.27 -4.31 11.44
N THR A 4 -43.42 -3.65 11.35
CA THR A 4 -43.83 -2.87 10.15
C THR A 4 -43.52 -1.37 10.24
N SER A 5 -43.06 -0.85 11.39
CA SER A 5 -42.69 0.56 11.55
C SER A 5 -41.24 0.89 11.13
N GLU A 6 -40.31 -0.09 11.15
CA GLU A 6 -38.93 0.13 10.69
C GLU A 6 -38.81 0.27 9.17
N SER A 7 -39.66 -0.41 8.39
CA SER A 7 -39.65 -0.33 6.91
C SER A 7 -40.13 1.02 6.36
N GLN A 8 -40.80 1.85 7.17
CA GLN A 8 -41.28 3.18 6.74
C GLN A 8 -40.22 4.28 6.92
N LEU A 9 -39.14 4.03 7.67
CA LEU A 9 -37.99 4.95 7.76
C LEU A 9 -36.92 4.71 6.68
N MET A 10 -36.98 3.59 5.96
CA MET A 10 -36.08 3.31 4.82
C MET A 10 -36.67 3.70 3.46
N ASN A 11 -37.62 4.63 3.44
CA ASN A 11 -38.03 5.34 2.23
C ASN A 11 -37.77 6.84 2.39
N LEU A 12 -36.52 7.17 2.78
CA LEU A 12 -36.01 8.52 2.68
C LEU A 12 -36.07 8.93 1.21
N PRO A 13 -36.73 10.06 0.85
CA PRO A 13 -36.66 10.58 -0.50
C PRO A 13 -35.19 10.71 -0.87
N LYS A 14 -34.77 9.99 -1.92
CA LYS A 14 -33.41 10.03 -2.45
C LYS A 14 -33.09 11.50 -2.72
N ILE A 15 -32.33 12.11 -1.81
CA ILE A 15 -31.75 13.42 -2.07
C ILE A 15 -30.97 13.24 -3.38
N PRO A 16 -31.15 14.11 -4.39
CA PRO A 16 -30.42 14.02 -5.64
C PRO A 16 -28.96 14.44 -5.43
N LEU A 17 -28.28 13.75 -4.51
CA LEU A 17 -26.85 13.87 -4.24
C LEU A 17 -26.05 13.49 -5.47
N GLU A 18 -26.53 12.47 -6.17
CA GLU A 18 -26.07 12.02 -7.48
C GLU A 18 -25.77 13.21 -8.40
N LYS A 19 -26.74 14.07 -8.69
CA LYS A 19 -26.55 15.11 -9.71
C LYS A 19 -25.52 16.18 -9.37
N TRP A 20 -25.43 16.60 -8.10
CA TRP A 20 -24.47 17.65 -7.72
C TRP A 20 -23.08 17.07 -7.44
N VAL A 21 -23.00 15.84 -6.94
CA VAL A 21 -21.74 15.11 -6.81
C VAL A 21 -21.18 14.79 -8.18
N ASP A 22 -22.00 14.31 -9.12
CA ASP A 22 -21.58 14.04 -10.50
C ASP A 22 -21.07 15.32 -11.19
N TRP A 23 -21.77 16.45 -11.00
CA TRP A 23 -21.32 17.74 -11.53
C TRP A 23 -20.01 18.21 -10.88
N LEU A 24 -19.86 18.08 -9.56
CA LEU A 24 -18.64 18.44 -8.84
C LEU A 24 -17.46 17.55 -9.23
N VAL A 25 -17.68 16.24 -9.34
CA VAL A 25 -16.69 15.26 -9.78
C VAL A 25 -16.29 15.50 -11.23
N ALA A 26 -17.24 15.81 -12.12
CA ALA A 26 -16.94 16.19 -13.51
C ALA A 26 -16.11 17.47 -13.57
N TRP A 27 -16.46 18.49 -12.79
CA TRP A 27 -15.69 19.73 -12.72
C TRP A 27 -14.27 19.51 -12.16
N LEU A 28 -14.14 18.66 -11.12
CA LEU A 28 -12.86 18.24 -10.56
C LEU A 28 -12.03 17.47 -11.59
N GLN A 29 -12.63 16.55 -12.34
CA GLN A 29 -11.93 15.83 -13.40
C GLN A 29 -11.50 16.79 -14.52
N ASP A 30 -12.35 17.71 -14.99
CA ASP A 30 -11.98 18.62 -16.08
C ASP A 30 -10.90 19.64 -15.68
N ASN A 31 -10.95 20.16 -14.45
CA ASN A 31 -10.02 21.21 -14.01
C ASN A 31 -8.76 20.65 -13.31
N LEU A 32 -8.87 19.54 -12.58
CA LEU A 32 -7.75 18.88 -11.90
C LEU A 32 -7.23 17.65 -12.66
N ALA A 33 -7.79 17.25 -13.80
CA ALA A 33 -7.16 16.26 -14.69
C ALA A 33 -5.66 16.49 -14.91
N PRO A 34 -5.19 17.71 -15.23
CA PRO A 34 -3.75 17.95 -15.38
C PRO A 34 -2.98 17.77 -14.06
N PHE A 35 -3.60 18.05 -12.91
CA PHE A 35 -2.99 17.85 -11.59
C PHE A 35 -2.91 16.37 -11.20
N PHE A 36 -4.00 15.60 -11.37
CA PHE A 36 -4.00 14.16 -11.14
C PHE A 36 -3.07 13.45 -12.13
N GLY A 37 -3.10 13.85 -13.40
CA GLY A 37 -2.17 13.36 -14.42
C GLY A 37 -0.71 13.65 -14.08
N PHE A 38 -0.40 14.83 -13.50
CA PHE A 38 0.95 15.13 -13.02
C PHE A 38 1.39 14.20 -11.89
N ILE A 39 0.53 13.95 -10.90
CA ILE A 39 0.83 13.02 -9.80
C ILE A 39 1.02 11.59 -10.35
N THR A 40 0.11 11.12 -11.21
CA THR A 40 0.22 9.82 -11.88
C THR A 40 1.52 9.72 -12.67
N SER A 41 1.92 10.77 -13.38
CA SER A 41 3.18 10.81 -14.14
C SER A 41 4.43 10.74 -13.26
N ILE A 42 4.33 11.03 -11.97
CA ILE A 42 5.43 10.86 -11.00
C ILE A 42 5.38 9.46 -10.39
N ILE A 43 4.20 8.95 -10.06
CA ILE A 43 4.04 7.66 -9.36
C ILE A 43 4.24 6.48 -10.31
N GLU A 44 3.68 6.51 -11.53
CA GLU A 44 3.83 5.44 -12.53
C GLU A 44 5.30 5.08 -12.82
N PRO A 45 6.20 6.03 -13.15
CA PRO A 45 7.59 5.68 -13.42
C PRO A 45 8.32 5.18 -12.17
N LEU A 46 7.92 5.61 -10.97
CA LEU A 46 8.48 5.08 -9.72
C LEU A 46 8.04 3.64 -9.50
N VAL A 47 6.73 3.35 -9.61
CA VAL A 47 6.19 2.00 -9.45
C VAL A 47 6.81 1.06 -10.48
N THR A 48 6.78 1.43 -11.76
CA THR A 48 7.36 0.62 -12.84
C THR A 48 8.89 0.49 -12.74
N PHE A 49 9.60 1.51 -12.23
CA PHE A 49 11.04 1.40 -11.98
C PHE A 49 11.33 0.33 -10.93
N PHE A 50 10.68 0.38 -9.77
CA PHE A 50 10.93 -0.61 -8.73
C PHE A 50 10.38 -1.99 -9.09
N GLU A 51 9.21 -2.07 -9.74
CA GLU A 51 8.70 -3.30 -10.32
C GLU A 51 9.73 -3.91 -11.27
N SER A 52 10.27 -3.12 -12.21
CA SER A 52 11.29 -3.58 -13.15
C SER A 52 12.59 -4.01 -12.44
N VAL A 53 13.02 -3.32 -11.38
CA VAL A 53 14.19 -3.70 -10.59
C VAL A 53 13.95 -5.03 -9.87
N LEU A 54 12.78 -5.22 -9.26
CA LEU A 54 12.40 -6.44 -8.52
C LEU A 54 12.06 -7.63 -9.43
N THR A 55 11.66 -7.38 -10.67
CA THR A 55 11.29 -8.42 -11.66
C THR A 55 12.37 -8.66 -12.72
N SER A 56 13.40 -7.81 -12.79
CA SER A 56 14.55 -7.98 -13.70
C SER A 56 15.32 -9.28 -13.43
N LEU A 57 15.23 -9.80 -12.21
CA LEU A 57 15.78 -11.06 -11.77
C LEU A 57 14.67 -12.13 -11.76
N PRO A 58 14.95 -13.38 -12.15
CA PRO A 58 13.95 -14.46 -12.12
C PRO A 58 13.30 -14.55 -10.73
N THR A 59 11.97 -14.69 -10.69
CA THR A 59 11.11 -14.70 -9.48
C THR A 59 11.68 -15.56 -8.34
N MET A 60 12.24 -16.70 -8.70
CA MET A 60 12.82 -17.65 -7.76
C MET A 60 14.12 -17.14 -7.09
N VAL A 61 14.90 -16.33 -7.81
CA VAL A 61 16.18 -15.77 -7.32
C VAL A 61 15.92 -14.56 -6.45
N THR A 62 14.99 -13.67 -6.82
CA THR A 62 14.64 -12.49 -6.02
C THR A 62 13.99 -12.85 -4.70
N ALA A 63 13.07 -13.81 -4.69
CA ALA A 63 12.46 -14.33 -3.47
C ALA A 63 13.52 -14.86 -2.50
N LEU A 64 14.49 -15.61 -3.01
CA LEU A 64 15.57 -16.18 -2.19
C LEU A 64 16.51 -15.10 -1.64
N VAL A 65 16.86 -14.08 -2.44
CA VAL A 65 17.68 -12.94 -1.98
C VAL A 65 16.96 -12.11 -0.92
N LEU A 66 15.66 -11.82 -1.09
CA LEU A 66 14.87 -11.09 -0.10
C LEU A 66 14.67 -11.90 1.18
N ALA A 67 14.50 -13.22 1.09
CA ALA A 67 14.46 -14.09 2.26
C ALA A 67 15.79 -14.04 3.04
N ILE A 68 16.94 -14.04 2.35
CA ILE A 68 18.27 -13.90 2.97
C ILE A 68 18.46 -12.52 3.60
N LEU A 69 18.01 -11.44 2.94
CA LEU A 69 18.05 -10.09 3.51
C LEU A 69 17.14 -9.95 4.74
N ALA A 70 15.96 -10.57 4.74
CA ALA A 70 15.06 -10.62 5.89
C ALA A 70 15.66 -11.42 7.05
N LEU A 71 16.39 -12.50 6.77
CA LEU A 71 17.18 -13.25 7.74
C LEU A 71 18.31 -12.41 8.35
N LEU A 72 18.91 -11.49 7.58
CA LEU A 72 20.00 -10.63 8.05
C LEU A 72 19.49 -9.43 8.86
N ALA A 73 18.28 -8.92 8.56
CA ALA A 73 17.69 -7.76 9.21
C ALA A 73 16.84 -8.08 10.47
N SER A 74 16.52 -9.35 10.73
CA SER A 74 15.52 -9.72 11.75
C SER A 74 15.96 -10.81 12.74
N ARG A 75 15.27 -10.89 13.88
CA ARG A 75 15.44 -11.99 14.86
C ARG A 75 14.94 -13.30 14.24
N TRP A 76 15.58 -14.42 14.58
CA TRP A 76 15.33 -15.77 13.99
C TRP A 76 13.84 -16.15 13.84
N SER A 77 12.98 -15.83 14.82
CA SER A 77 11.55 -16.15 14.75
C SER A 77 10.79 -15.35 13.67
N ILE A 78 11.12 -14.08 13.48
CA ILE A 78 10.47 -13.22 12.48
C ILE A 78 10.97 -13.60 11.09
N ALA A 79 12.26 -13.88 10.95
CA ALA A 79 12.84 -14.29 9.68
C ALA A 79 12.25 -15.59 9.13
N ALA A 80 12.00 -16.58 10.00
CA ALA A 80 11.35 -17.83 9.60
C ALA A 80 9.91 -17.60 9.10
N PHE A 81 9.15 -16.79 9.83
CA PHE A 81 7.78 -16.44 9.44
C PHE A 81 7.73 -15.68 8.11
N THR A 82 8.59 -14.68 7.94
CA THR A 82 8.69 -13.90 6.70
C THR A 82 9.12 -14.77 5.51
N SER A 83 10.08 -15.68 5.69
CA SER A 83 10.54 -16.58 4.62
C SER A 83 9.42 -17.52 4.13
N VAL A 84 8.61 -18.05 5.05
CA VAL A 84 7.44 -18.88 4.71
C VAL A 84 6.38 -18.05 3.98
N GLY A 85 6.12 -16.81 4.41
CA GLY A 85 5.20 -15.91 3.73
C GLY A 85 5.65 -15.57 2.30
N LEU A 86 6.96 -15.35 2.09
CA LEU A 86 7.52 -15.06 0.77
C LEU A 86 7.43 -16.27 -0.17
N LEU A 87 7.69 -17.48 0.34
CA LEU A 87 7.50 -18.73 -0.40
C LEU A 87 6.04 -18.98 -0.81
N LEU A 88 5.09 -18.58 0.04
CA LEU A 88 3.66 -18.69 -0.28
C LEU A 88 3.25 -17.73 -1.39
N ILE A 89 3.75 -16.49 -1.37
CA ILE A 89 3.50 -15.49 -2.41
C ILE A 89 4.05 -15.97 -3.76
N ASP A 90 5.25 -16.55 -3.77
CA ASP A 90 5.86 -17.16 -4.96
C ASP A 90 5.00 -18.33 -5.48
N ASN A 91 4.53 -19.20 -4.59
CA ASN A 91 3.67 -20.34 -4.96
C ASN A 91 2.33 -19.91 -5.59
N LEU A 92 1.78 -18.77 -5.17
CA LEU A 92 0.53 -18.22 -5.69
C LEU A 92 0.71 -17.43 -7.01
N GLY A 93 1.95 -17.13 -7.41
CA GLY A 93 2.25 -16.37 -8.62
C GLY A 93 1.96 -14.86 -8.52
N TYR A 94 1.64 -14.33 -7.34
CA TYR A 94 1.32 -12.90 -7.11
C TYR A 94 2.57 -12.04 -6.86
N TRP A 95 3.70 -12.40 -7.47
CA TRP A 95 4.96 -11.71 -7.24
C TRP A 95 4.93 -10.27 -7.75
N ASN A 96 4.31 -10.05 -8.92
CA ASN A 96 4.31 -8.75 -9.58
C ASN A 96 3.50 -7.72 -8.78
N GLU A 97 2.31 -8.12 -8.33
CA GLU A 97 1.39 -7.32 -7.54
C GLU A 97 1.95 -7.04 -6.13
N SER A 98 2.66 -8.01 -5.57
CA SER A 98 3.36 -7.85 -4.29
C SER A 98 4.54 -6.88 -4.42
N ALA A 99 5.29 -6.94 -5.54
CA ALA A 99 6.40 -6.05 -5.81
C ALA A 99 5.95 -4.58 -5.90
N GLU A 100 4.79 -4.28 -6.49
CA GLU A 100 4.22 -2.92 -6.49
C GLU A 100 3.99 -2.38 -5.07
N THR A 101 3.38 -3.20 -4.20
CA THR A 101 3.12 -2.80 -2.80
C THR A 101 4.42 -2.63 -2.02
N ILE A 102 5.39 -3.54 -2.19
CA ILE A 102 6.71 -3.45 -1.56
C ILE A 102 7.41 -2.16 -2.00
N SER A 103 7.34 -1.82 -3.29
CA SER A 103 7.95 -0.62 -3.87
C SER A 103 7.41 0.66 -3.26
N LEU A 104 6.09 0.76 -3.08
CA LEU A 104 5.44 1.91 -2.47
C LEU A 104 5.80 2.10 -0.99
N VAL A 105 6.13 1.03 -0.27
CA VAL A 105 6.62 1.11 1.12
C VAL A 105 8.14 1.36 1.18
N LEU A 106 8.89 0.87 0.19
CA LEU A 106 10.34 1.04 0.13
C LEU A 106 10.75 2.48 -0.21
N PHE A 107 10.00 3.16 -1.08
CA PHE A 107 10.24 4.56 -1.44
C PHE A 107 10.30 5.50 -0.22
N PRO A 108 9.27 5.57 0.66
CA PRO A 108 9.33 6.40 1.86
C PRO A 108 10.38 5.88 2.86
N ALA A 109 10.61 4.57 2.94
CA ALA A 109 11.64 4.01 3.83
C ALA A 109 13.06 4.44 3.43
N LEU A 110 13.34 4.59 2.13
CA LEU A 110 14.61 5.08 1.61
C LEU A 110 14.73 6.61 1.68
N SER A 111 13.64 7.34 1.39
CA SER A 111 13.64 8.80 1.37
C SER A 111 13.71 9.43 2.77
N LEU A 112 13.29 8.70 3.81
CA LEU A 112 13.44 9.17 5.18
C LEU A 112 14.91 9.00 5.61
N PRO A 113 15.63 10.08 5.93
CA PRO A 113 16.93 9.94 6.56
C PRO A 113 16.75 9.22 7.90
N GLN A 114 17.16 7.95 7.95
CA GLN A 114 17.31 7.10 9.14
C GLN A 114 18.38 7.64 10.11
N SER A 115 18.64 8.95 10.11
CA SER A 115 19.47 9.60 11.11
C SER A 115 18.57 10.19 12.19
N SER A 116 18.05 9.35 13.09
CA SER A 116 17.80 9.81 14.45
C SER A 116 17.80 8.65 15.43
N ALA A 117 18.91 8.54 16.16
CA ALA A 117 18.93 7.94 17.50
C ALA A 117 17.78 8.49 18.40
N GLY A 118 17.20 9.64 18.05
CA GLY A 118 16.00 10.21 18.65
C GLY A 118 14.70 9.42 18.44
N PHE A 119 14.48 8.70 17.32
CA PHE A 119 13.22 7.95 17.13
C PHE A 119 13.15 6.73 18.05
N TYR A 120 14.26 6.00 18.22
CA TYR A 120 14.34 4.93 19.22
C TYR A 120 14.18 5.46 20.65
N PHE A 121 14.76 6.63 20.95
CA PHE A 121 14.63 7.27 22.26
C PHE A 121 13.19 7.71 22.55
N LEU A 122 12.51 8.32 21.57
CA LEU A 122 11.11 8.76 21.69
C LEU A 122 10.13 7.55 21.72
N TRP A 123 10.42 6.50 20.96
CA TRP A 123 9.68 5.24 20.97
C TRP A 123 9.77 4.53 22.33
N ASN A 124 10.97 4.44 22.91
CA ASN A 124 11.18 3.89 24.26
C ASN A 124 10.59 4.79 25.37
N LEU A 125 10.38 6.09 25.09
CA LEU A 125 9.73 7.02 26.01
C LEU A 125 8.19 6.96 25.93
N LEU A 126 7.61 6.73 24.74
CA LEU A 126 6.16 6.65 24.54
C LEU A 126 5.58 5.24 24.80
N CYS A 127 6.34 4.17 24.56
CA CYS A 127 5.92 2.79 24.78
C CYS A 127 7.03 2.02 25.51
N PRO A 128 7.04 2.03 26.86
CA PRO A 128 8.01 1.30 27.66
C PRO A 128 7.48 -0.12 27.92
N TRP A 129 7.46 -0.96 26.88
CA TRP A 129 7.10 -2.38 26.99
C TRP A 129 8.03 -3.25 26.15
#